data_AF-A0A6C0ELE8-F1
#
_entry.id   AF-A0A6C0ELE8-F1
#
_cell.length_a   1.000
_cell.length_b   1.000
_cell.length_c   1.000
_cell.angle_alpha   90.00
_cell.angle_beta   90.00
_cell.angle_gamma   90.00
#
_symmetry.space_group_name_H-M   'P 1'
#
loop_
_entity.id
_entity.type
_entity.pdbx_description
1 polymer ?
#
loop_
_entity_poly.entity_id
_entity_poly.type
_entity_poly.pdbx_seq_one_letter_code
_entity_poly.pdbx_strand_id
1 'polypeptide(L)'
;MGCDYYIDIYLEVELSDGSVQSLKVETQRGYFPEPCSPLYDSDDDPGDVEAMKEAHRSLQQRAEELCLTPRPPVVVYECGEFQTDQMREKYLPLLQRKHIPRSELVRITKKERRYE
;
A
#
# COMPACT_ATOMS: atom_id res chain seq x y z
N MET A 1 -1.33 2.68 24.34
CA MET A 1 -0.61 3.63 23.49
C MET A 1 -0.82 3.21 22.03
N GLY A 2 -1.04 4.15 21.10
CA GLY A 2 -1.12 3.84 19.67
C GLY A 2 0.25 3.62 19.01
N CYS A 3 0.24 3.14 17.77
CA CYS A 3 1.44 2.80 17.00
C CYS A 3 1.59 3.72 15.78
N ASP A 4 2.81 4.21 15.52
CA ASP A 4 3.13 4.87 14.25
C ASP A 4 3.19 3.81 13.14
N TYR A 5 2.83 4.18 11.91
CA TYR A 5 3.00 3.31 10.77
C TYR A 5 3.48 4.08 9.54
N TYR A 6 4.13 3.34 8.64
CA TYR A 6 4.72 3.85 7.42
C TYR A 6 4.27 3.02 6.21
N ILE A 7 3.97 3.70 5.11
CA ILE A 7 3.66 3.10 3.82
C ILE A 7 4.62 3.67 2.79
N ASP A 8 5.59 2.87 2.38
CA ASP A 8 6.45 3.23 1.27
C ASP A 8 5.82 2.80 -0.06
N ILE A 9 5.73 3.73 -1.00
CA ILE A 9 5.18 3.50 -2.33
C ILE A 9 6.34 3.47 -3.34
N TYR A 10 6.41 2.38 -4.11
CA TYR A 10 7.44 2.14 -5.11
C TYR A 10 6.84 1.87 -6.49
N LEU A 11 7.57 2.22 -7.55
CA LEU A 11 7.34 1.72 -8.90
C LEU A 11 8.45 0.73 -9.24
N GLU A 12 8.06 -0.49 -9.59
CA GLU A 12 8.93 -1.40 -10.32
C GLU A 12 8.77 -1.14 -11.81
N VAL A 13 9.87 -0.74 -12.43
CA VAL A 13 9.96 -0.44 -13.86
C VAL A 13 10.74 -1.57 -14.52
N GLU A 14 10.06 -2.36 -15.32
CA GLU A 14 10.65 -3.41 -16.15
C GLU A 14 11.04 -2.83 -17.50
N LEU A 15 12.30 -3.01 -17.87
CA LEU A 15 12.88 -2.55 -19.12
C LEU A 15 12.97 -3.69 -20.15
N SER A 16 13.14 -3.31 -21.41
CA SER A 16 13.22 -4.22 -22.56
C SER A 16 14.43 -5.16 -22.51
N ASP A 17 15.47 -4.81 -21.76
CA ASP A 17 16.62 -5.66 -21.49
C ASP A 17 16.37 -6.71 -20.38
N GLY A 18 15.17 -6.71 -19.79
CA GLY A 18 14.77 -7.57 -18.68
C GLY A 18 15.20 -7.05 -17.31
N SER A 19 15.86 -5.89 -17.24
CA SER A 19 16.22 -5.28 -15.96
C SER A 19 14.99 -4.69 -15.26
N VAL A 20 14.97 -4.80 -13.93
CA VAL A 20 13.89 -4.24 -13.09
C VAL A 20 14.47 -3.18 -12.17
N GLN A 21 14.02 -1.95 -12.34
CA GLN A 21 14.40 -0.81 -11.50
C GLN A 21 13.31 -0.52 -10.48
N SER A 22 13.68 -0.38 -9.21
CA SER A 22 12.76 0.05 -8.15
C SER A 22 12.93 1.54 -7.87
N LEU A 23 11.86 2.30 -8.04
CA LEU A 23 11.82 3.74 -7.82
C LEU A 23 10.90 4.07 -6.64
N LYS A 24 11.46 4.61 -5.56
CA LYS A 24 10.66 5.13 -4.46
C LYS A 24 9.94 6.41 -4.88
N VAL A 25 8.63 6.44 -4.72
CA VAL A 25 7.76 7.57 -5.07
C VAL A 25 7.57 8.47 -3.86
N GLU A 26 7.04 7.91 -2.77
CA GLU A 26 6.71 8.63 -1.55
C GLU A 26 6.67 7.67 -0.36
N THR A 27 6.73 8.26 0.84
CA THR A 27 6.44 7.57 2.10
C THR A 27 5.29 8.29 2.78
N GLN A 28 4.24 7.56 3.10
CA GLN A 28 3.15 8.05 3.93
C GLN A 28 3.41 7.61 5.37
N ARG A 29 3.20 8.51 6.33
CA ARG A 29 3.24 8.22 7.77
C ARG A 29 1.85 8.42 8.34
N GLY A 30 1.42 7.54 9.22
CA GLY A 30 0.21 7.71 9.99
C GLY A 30 0.37 7.22 11.42
N TYR A 31 -0.69 7.36 12.19
CA TYR A 31 -0.77 6.92 13.57
C TYR A 31 -2.03 6.08 13.74
N PHE A 32 -1.88 4.84 14.20
CA PHE A 32 -2.98 3.98 14.59
C PHE A 32 -3.25 4.19 16.09
N PRO A 33 -4.33 4.90 16.46
CA PRO A 33 -4.65 5.10 17.86
C PRO A 33 -5.00 3.75 18.50
N GLU A 34 -4.63 3.59 19.77
CA GLU A 34 -5.04 2.42 20.54
C GLU A 34 -6.56 2.29 20.52
N PRO A 35 -7.12 1.08 20.30
CA PRO A 35 -8.54 0.89 20.47
C PRO A 35 -8.94 1.22 21.91
N CYS A 36 -9.87 2.16 22.09
CA CYS A 36 -10.42 2.51 23.41
C CYS A 36 -11.22 1.38 24.07
N SER A 37 -11.39 0.24 23.38
CA SER A 37 -12.13 -0.92 23.88
C SER A 37 -11.12 -1.96 24.35
N PRO A 38 -11.27 -2.54 25.55
CA PRO A 38 -10.40 -3.63 25.98
C PRO A 38 -10.49 -4.74 24.93
N LEU A 39 -9.35 -5.05 24.31
CA LEU A 39 -9.16 -6.37 23.73
C LEU A 39 -9.29 -7.31 24.92
N TYR A 40 -10.41 -8.04 24.97
CA TYR A 40 -10.65 -9.04 26.01
C TYR A 40 -9.43 -9.96 26.07
N ASP A 41 -8.65 -9.84 27.14
CA ASP A 41 -7.58 -10.78 27.44
C ASP A 41 -8.26 -12.07 27.87
N SER A 42 -8.21 -13.08 27.01
CA SER A 42 -9.09 -14.24 27.02
C SER A 42 -8.72 -15.29 28.08
N ASP A 43 -8.23 -14.85 29.24
CA ASP A 43 -7.96 -15.73 30.39
C ASP A 43 -9.19 -15.87 31.30
N ASP A 44 -10.17 -14.95 31.21
CA ASP A 44 -11.39 -14.97 32.04
C ASP A 44 -12.67 -14.93 31.17
N ASP A 45 -13.43 -16.03 31.24
CA ASP A 45 -14.80 -16.27 30.75
C ASP A 45 -15.05 -16.54 29.23
N PRO A 46 -15.61 -17.71 28.86
CA PRO A 46 -16.02 -18.06 27.48
C PRO A 46 -17.32 -17.33 27.01
N GLY A 47 -17.63 -16.18 27.60
CA GLY A 47 -18.99 -15.65 27.66
C GLY A 47 -19.49 -14.79 26.49
N ASP A 48 -18.62 -14.18 25.67
CA ASP A 48 -19.12 -13.21 24.69
C ASP A 48 -18.36 -13.21 23.34
N VAL A 49 -18.58 -14.31 22.60
CA VAL A 49 -18.08 -14.49 21.22
C VAL A 49 -18.63 -13.42 20.27
N GLU A 50 -19.80 -12.82 20.55
CA GLU A 50 -20.37 -11.77 19.70
C GLU A 50 -19.66 -10.43 19.92
N ALA A 51 -19.42 -10.03 21.17
CA ALA A 51 -18.63 -8.82 21.47
C ALA A 51 -17.21 -8.90 20.88
N MET A 52 -16.57 -10.08 20.90
CA MET A 52 -15.26 -10.28 20.28
C MET A 52 -15.30 -10.12 18.75
N LYS A 53 -16.34 -10.65 18.08
CA LYS A 53 -16.52 -10.48 16.63
C LYS A 53 -16.77 -9.03 16.24
N GLU A 54 -17.53 -8.30 17.04
CA GLU A 54 -17.82 -6.88 16.80
C GLU A 54 -16.58 -6.01 16.99
N ALA A 55 -15.79 -6.25 18.05
CA ALA A 55 -14.50 -5.60 18.26
C ALA A 55 -13.53 -5.88 17.10
N HIS A 56 -13.45 -7.14 16.63
CA HIS A 56 -12.62 -7.51 15.49
C HIS A 56 -13.05 -6.81 14.19
N ARG A 57 -14.36 -6.74 13.93
CA ARG A 57 -14.91 -6.03 12.76
C ARG A 57 -14.60 -4.54 12.81
N SER A 58 -14.73 -3.91 13.97
CA SER A 58 -14.40 -2.50 14.16
C SER A 58 -12.90 -2.21 13.92
N LEU A 59 -12.02 -3.10 14.40
CA LEU A 59 -10.58 -3.01 14.13
C LEU A 59 -10.26 -3.16 12.65
N GLN A 60 -10.88 -4.13 11.97
CA GLN A 60 -10.69 -4.34 10.53
C GLN A 60 -11.14 -3.12 9.72
N GLN A 61 -12.32 -2.55 10.01
CA GLN A 61 -12.81 -1.34 9.34
C GLN A 61 -11.85 -0.16 9.54
N ARG A 62 -11.36 0.05 10.77
CA ARG A 62 -10.35 1.09 11.05
C ARG A 62 -9.05 0.85 10.30
N ALA A 63 -8.59 -0.40 10.20
CA ALA A 63 -7.40 -0.74 9.43
C ALA A 63 -7.58 -0.46 7.92
N GLU A 64 -8.77 -0.70 7.38
CA GLU A 64 -9.13 -0.38 5.99
C GLU A 64 -9.17 1.14 5.75
N GLU A 65 -9.82 1.89 6.64
CA GLU A 65 -9.87 3.37 6.62
C GLU A 65 -8.46 3.98 6.65
N LEU A 66 -7.58 3.43 7.48
CA LEU A 66 -6.20 3.88 7.63
C LEU A 66 -5.24 3.30 6.57
N CYS A 67 -5.76 2.54 5.59
CA CYS A 67 -4.99 1.93 4.50
C CYS A 67 -3.91 0.92 4.94
N LEU A 68 -4.05 0.36 6.14
CA LEU A 68 -3.13 -0.61 6.74
C LEU A 68 -3.28 -2.03 6.15
N THR A 69 -4.39 -2.32 5.50
CA THR A 69 -4.60 -3.61 4.85
C THR A 69 -3.67 -3.79 3.64
N PRO A 70 -3.09 -4.99 3.43
CA PRO A 70 -2.28 -5.28 2.26
C PRO A 70 -3.06 -5.04 0.98
N ARG A 71 -2.47 -4.26 0.05
CA ARG A 71 -3.04 -4.03 -1.28
C ARG A 71 -2.26 -4.80 -2.33
N PRO A 72 -2.94 -5.40 -3.31
CA PRO A 72 -2.26 -6.03 -4.42
C PRO A 72 -1.48 -4.99 -5.24
N PRO A 73 -0.37 -5.38 -5.87
CA PRO A 73 0.33 -4.53 -6.82
C PRO A 73 -0.59 -4.04 -7.93
N VAL A 74 -0.42 -2.79 -8.36
CA VAL A 74 -1.24 -2.18 -9.41
C VAL A 74 -0.39 -2.00 -10.65
N VAL A 75 -0.84 -2.53 -11.78
CA VAL A 75 -0.18 -2.29 -13.08
C VAL A 75 -0.50 -0.85 -13.52
N VAL A 76 0.55 -0.08 -13.79
CA VAL A 76 0.48 1.34 -14.16
C VAL A 76 0.65 1.52 -15.66
N TYR A 77 1.57 0.75 -16.24
CA TYR A 77 1.92 0.79 -17.65
C TYR A 77 2.19 -0.63 -18.13
N GLU A 78 1.63 -1.00 -19.28
CA GLU A 78 1.85 -2.28 -19.95
C GLU A 78 1.46 -2.11 -21.42
N CYS A 79 2.01 -2.92 -22.32
CA CYS A 79 1.66 -2.89 -23.75
C CYS A 79 1.86 -1.53 -24.44
N GLY A 80 2.79 -0.70 -23.97
CA GLY A 80 3.11 0.59 -24.59
C GLY A 80 2.30 1.78 -24.08
N GLU A 81 1.33 1.56 -23.18
CA GLU A 81 0.41 2.61 -22.73
C GLU A 81 0.20 2.59 -21.21
N PHE A 82 -0.21 3.75 -20.68
CA PHE A 82 -0.64 3.85 -19.28
C PHE A 82 -2.08 3.36 -19.17
N GLN A 83 -2.39 2.64 -18.09
CA GLN A 83 -3.73 2.10 -17.86
C GLN A 83 -4.81 3.21 -17.75
N THR A 84 -4.44 4.40 -17.26
CA THR A 84 -5.32 5.56 -17.18
C THR A 84 -4.55 6.86 -17.38
N ASP A 85 -5.24 7.93 -17.80
CA ASP A 85 -4.64 9.27 -17.94
C ASP A 85 -4.16 9.84 -16.61
N GLN A 86 -4.88 9.58 -15.52
CA GLN A 86 -4.47 9.99 -14.17
C GLN A 86 -3.12 9.36 -13.78
N MET A 87 -2.92 8.08 -14.10
CA MET A 87 -1.64 7.40 -13.87
C MET A 87 -0.53 7.98 -14.74
N ARG A 88 -0.83 8.30 -16.01
CA ARG A 88 0.12 8.96 -16.90
C ARG A 88 0.57 10.29 -16.32
N GLU A 89 -0.35 11.16 -15.91
CA GLU A 89 -0.04 12.47 -15.34
C GLU A 89 0.78 12.35 -14.05
N LYS A 90 0.45 11.38 -13.19
CA LYS A 90 1.15 11.16 -11.92
C LYS A 90 2.56 10.61 -12.10
N TYR A 91 2.74 9.60 -12.96
CA TYR A 91 3.98 8.81 -13.00
C TYR A 91 4.92 9.17 -14.15
N LEU A 92 4.43 9.74 -15.26
CA LEU A 92 5.28 10.16 -16.36
C LEU A 92 6.39 11.16 -15.95
N PRO A 93 6.11 12.19 -15.12
CA PRO A 93 7.16 13.13 -14.70
C PRO A 93 8.25 12.45 -13.88
N LEU A 94 7.93 11.39 -13.12
CA LEU A 94 8.91 10.65 -12.32
C LEU A 94 9.87 9.84 -13.19
N LEU A 95 9.34 9.20 -14.23
CA LEU A 95 10.16 8.45 -15.19
C LEU A 95 11.10 9.39 -15.97
N GLN A 96 10.59 10.55 -16.38
CA GLN A 96 11.39 11.57 -17.08
C GLN A 96 12.53 12.11 -16.21
N ARG A 97 12.29 12.36 -14.92
CA ARG A 97 13.34 12.76 -13.96
C ARG A 97 14.44 11.72 -13.80
N LYS A 98 14.12 10.44 -14.01
CA LYS A 98 15.06 9.32 -13.94
C LYS A 98 15.71 9.00 -15.29
N HIS A 99 15.42 9.80 -16.32
CA HIS A 99 15.93 9.61 -17.68
C HIS A 99 15.64 8.23 -18.26
N ILE A 100 14.53 7.58 -17.85
CA ILE A 100 14.15 6.28 -18.39
C ILE A 100 13.43 6.52 -19.72
N PRO A 101 14.01 6.06 -20.86
CA PRO A 101 13.40 6.28 -22.17
C PRO A 101 12.17 5.38 -22.33
N ARG A 102 11.10 5.94 -22.90
CA ARG A 102 9.83 5.21 -23.11
C ARG A 102 9.96 4.00 -24.03
N SER A 103 10.89 4.05 -24.97
CA SER A 103 11.17 2.96 -25.91
C SER A 103 11.67 1.69 -25.22
N GLU A 104 12.20 1.82 -24.01
CA GLU A 104 12.73 0.69 -23.24
C GLU A 104 11.74 0.22 -22.18
N LEU A 105 10.60 0.88 -21.98
CA LEU A 105 9.61 0.50 -20.97
C LEU A 105 8.75 -0.67 -21.44
N VAL A 106 8.76 -1.77 -20.68
CA VAL A 106 7.89 -2.93 -20.90
C VAL A 106 6.67 -2.84 -19.99
N ARG A 107 6.91 -2.72 -18.68
CA ARG A 107 5.86 -2.75 -17.67
C ARG A 107 6.24 -1.88 -16.47
N ILE A 108 5.26 -1.22 -15.89
CA ILE A 108 5.41 -0.52 -14.62
C ILE A 108 4.38 -1.05 -13.64
N THR A 109 4.83 -1.48 -12.48
CA THR A 109 3.98 -1.98 -11.40
C THR A 109 4.19 -1.14 -10.15
N LYS A 110 3.10 -0.55 -9.63
CA LYS A 110 3.09 0.12 -8.34
C LYS A 110 3.00 -0.93 -7.23
N LYS A 111 3.92 -0.84 -6.26
CA LYS A 111 3.93 -1.66 -5.04
C LYS A 111 3.93 -0.78 -3.79
N GLU A 112 3.43 -1.35 -2.71
CA GLU A 112 3.35 -0.69 -1.41
C GLU A 112 3.96 -1.61 -0.35
N ARG A 113 4.89 -1.07 0.44
CA ARG A 113 5.48 -1.76 1.58
C ARG A 113 5.03 -1.06 2.85
N ARG A 114 4.36 -1.80 3.73
CA ARG A 114 3.81 -1.30 5.01
C ARG A 114 4.67 -1.82 6.16
N TYR A 115 4.94 -0.99 7.15
CA TYR A 115 5.68 -1.35 8.37
C TYR A 115 5.35 -0.39 9.52
N GLU A 116 5.64 -0.84 10.73
CA GLU A 116 5.51 -0.10 12.01
C GLU A 116 6.85 0.51 12.42
#